data_AF-A0A957KM44-F1
#
_entry.id   AF-A0A957KM44-F1
#
_cell.length_a   1.000
_cell.length_b   1.000
_cell.length_c   1.000
_cell.angle_alpha   90.00
_cell.angle_beta   90.00
_cell.angle_gamma   90.00
#
_symmetry.space_group_name_H-M   'P 1'
#
loop_
_entity.id
_entity.type
_entity.pdbx_description
1 polymer ?
#
loop_
_entity_poly.entity_id
_entity_poly.type
_entity_poly.pdbx_seq_one_letter_code
_entity_poly.pdbx_strand_id
1 'polypeptide(L)'
;EMTGLGSLILEAAAGAAVPAGSSLAVDRDQFAERVTTAIAGQPLIEVMREEVTAIPEGPAVIATGPLTSPALTAAISAISGESYLYFYDALAPIVTQESIDMSVAFRASRYDNGVQDDGDYINCPMNRAEYERFTTALLAAETIALRDFEQEDAQFFEGCMPVEVLAGRGVDALRYGPMRPKGLRDPRTGREPYAVVQLRQDNLAGSLFNLVGFQTNL
;
A
#
# COMPACT_ATOMS: atom_id res chain seq x y z
N GLU A 1 -10.24 -15.77 -11.41
CA GLU A 1 -10.68 -16.56 -10.24
C GLU A 1 -12.08 -16.19 -9.80
N MET A 2 -12.28 -14.97 -9.27
CA MET A 2 -13.58 -14.49 -8.77
C MET A 2 -14.75 -14.63 -9.77
N THR A 3 -14.50 -14.40 -11.06
CA THR A 3 -15.51 -14.63 -12.12
C THR A 3 -15.89 -16.11 -12.23
N GLY A 4 -14.91 -17.01 -12.14
CA GLY A 4 -15.14 -18.46 -12.20
C GLY A 4 -15.84 -19.01 -10.96
N LEU A 5 -15.78 -18.29 -9.84
CA LEU A 5 -16.49 -18.61 -8.59
C LEU A 5 -17.87 -17.95 -8.47
N GLY A 6 -18.32 -17.21 -9.50
CA GLY A 6 -19.62 -16.54 -9.47
C GLY A 6 -19.69 -15.40 -8.45
N SER A 7 -18.62 -14.60 -8.32
CA SER A 7 -18.56 -13.50 -7.35
C SER A 7 -19.60 -12.42 -7.62
N LEU A 8 -20.49 -12.20 -6.64
CA LEU A 8 -21.44 -11.08 -6.60
C LEU A 8 -20.74 -9.72 -6.77
N ILE A 9 -19.55 -9.56 -6.19
CA ILE A 9 -18.80 -8.31 -6.25
C ILE A 9 -18.40 -7.97 -7.68
N LEU A 10 -17.94 -8.94 -8.47
CA LEU A 10 -17.59 -8.67 -9.87
C LEU A 10 -18.81 -8.41 -10.74
N GLU A 11 -19.94 -9.07 -10.47
CA GLU A 11 -21.20 -8.80 -11.17
C GLU A 11 -21.69 -7.36 -10.89
N ALA A 12 -21.70 -6.95 -9.62
CA ALA A 12 -22.07 -5.60 -9.22
C ALA A 12 -21.09 -4.55 -9.82
N ALA A 13 -19.79 -4.86 -9.83
CA ALA A 13 -18.77 -3.98 -10.40
C ALA A 13 -18.93 -3.81 -11.91
N ALA A 14 -19.21 -4.89 -12.65
CA ALA A 14 -19.50 -4.82 -14.08
C ALA A 14 -20.74 -3.96 -14.37
N GLY A 15 -21.79 -4.10 -13.55
CA GLY A 15 -23.02 -3.31 -13.68
C GLY A 15 -22.84 -1.82 -13.36
N ALA A 16 -21.84 -1.47 -12.55
CA ALA A 16 -21.50 -0.09 -12.16
C ALA A 16 -20.23 0.44 -12.84
N ALA A 17 -19.75 -0.22 -13.89
CA ALA A 17 -18.48 0.09 -14.51
C ALA A 17 -18.47 1.51 -15.13
N VAL A 18 -17.38 2.24 -14.91
CA VAL A 18 -17.10 3.54 -15.55
C VAL A 18 -15.83 3.44 -16.39
N PRO A 19 -15.65 4.28 -17.43
CA PRO A 19 -14.48 4.22 -18.29
C PRO A 19 -13.18 4.34 -17.48
N ALA A 20 -12.35 3.28 -17.53
CA ALA A 20 -11.11 3.20 -16.77
C ALA A 20 -10.00 2.41 -17.47
N GLY A 21 -9.89 2.55 -18.81
CA GLY A 21 -8.76 2.02 -19.57
C GLY A 21 -8.64 0.50 -19.43
N SER A 22 -7.49 0.02 -18.95
CA SER A 22 -7.22 -1.40 -18.68
C SER A 22 -7.72 -1.90 -17.32
N SER A 23 -8.25 -1.01 -16.48
CA SER A 23 -8.76 -1.33 -15.14
C SER A 23 -10.28 -1.35 -15.10
N LEU A 24 -10.84 -2.10 -14.14
CA LEU A 24 -12.25 -1.99 -13.79
C LEU A 24 -12.41 -0.95 -12.68
N ALA A 25 -12.92 0.23 -13.02
CA ALA A 25 -13.39 1.20 -12.04
C ALA A 25 -14.92 1.23 -12.03
N VAL A 26 -15.48 1.68 -10.91
CA VAL A 26 -16.93 1.69 -10.70
C VAL A 26 -17.40 3.04 -10.20
N ASP A 27 -18.64 3.38 -10.55
CA ASP A 27 -19.41 4.38 -9.83
C ASP A 27 -19.68 3.85 -8.42
N ARG A 28 -19.22 4.58 -7.40
CA ARG A 28 -19.18 4.07 -6.01
C ARG A 28 -20.58 3.90 -5.43
N ASP A 29 -21.46 4.85 -5.67
CA ASP A 29 -22.81 4.83 -5.11
C ASP A 29 -23.64 3.74 -5.79
N GLN A 30 -23.56 3.64 -7.12
CA GLN A 30 -24.25 2.61 -7.87
C GLN A 30 -23.71 1.20 -7.52
N PHE A 31 -22.39 1.05 -7.37
CA PHE A 31 -21.80 -0.20 -6.94
C PHE A 31 -22.30 -0.62 -5.55
N ALA A 32 -22.27 0.29 -4.58
CA ALA A 32 -22.74 0.04 -3.22
C ALA A 32 -24.24 -0.29 -3.17
N GLU A 33 -25.07 0.43 -3.94
CA GLU A 33 -26.50 0.18 -4.04
C GLU A 33 -26.79 -1.20 -4.65
N ARG A 34 -26.07 -1.60 -5.71
CA ARG A 34 -26.21 -2.92 -6.34
C ARG A 34 -25.88 -4.04 -5.38
N VAL A 35 -24.76 -3.95 -4.66
CA VAL A 35 -24.36 -4.94 -3.65
C VAL A 35 -25.42 -5.02 -2.54
N THR A 36 -25.87 -3.87 -2.04
CA THR A 36 -26.87 -3.80 -0.97
C THR A 36 -28.19 -4.44 -1.40
N THR A 37 -28.67 -4.10 -2.59
CA THR A 37 -29.93 -4.63 -3.15
C THR A 37 -29.85 -6.13 -3.38
N ALA A 38 -28.73 -6.61 -3.93
CA ALA A 38 -28.53 -8.03 -4.17
C ALA A 38 -28.55 -8.83 -2.88
N ILE A 39 -27.89 -8.36 -1.81
CA ILE A 39 -27.87 -9.03 -0.50
C ILE A 39 -29.25 -8.98 0.16
N ALA A 40 -29.88 -7.80 0.23
CA ALA A 40 -31.17 -7.62 0.86
C ALA A 40 -32.32 -8.37 0.17
N GLY A 41 -32.15 -8.70 -1.12
CA GLY A 41 -33.11 -9.49 -1.90
C GLY A 41 -32.96 -11.01 -1.75
N GLN A 42 -31.93 -11.52 -1.06
CA GLN A 42 -31.73 -12.97 -0.92
C GLN A 42 -32.66 -13.55 0.15
N PRO A 43 -33.45 -14.60 -0.16
CA PRO A 43 -34.44 -15.15 0.78
C PRO A 43 -33.82 -15.90 1.97
N LEU A 44 -32.54 -16.26 1.88
CA LEU A 44 -31.80 -16.96 2.94
C LEU A 44 -30.90 -16.03 3.76
N ILE A 45 -30.92 -14.73 3.48
CA ILE A 45 -30.12 -13.73 4.19
C ILE A 45 -31.06 -12.81 4.96
N GLU A 46 -30.85 -12.71 6.27
CA GLU A 46 -31.47 -11.69 7.11
C GLU A 46 -30.46 -10.57 7.35
N VAL A 47 -30.86 -9.32 7.11
CA VAL A 47 -30.01 -8.14 7.30
C VAL A 47 -30.40 -7.43 8.60
N MET A 48 -29.54 -7.52 9.61
CA MET A 48 -29.70 -6.84 10.89
C MET A 48 -28.84 -5.58 10.93
N ARG A 49 -29.43 -4.42 11.21
CA ARG A 49 -28.75 -3.12 11.25
C ARG A 49 -28.50 -2.68 12.69
N GLU A 50 -27.53 -3.33 13.32
CA GLU A 50 -27.13 -3.07 14.71
C GLU A 50 -25.63 -3.24 14.88
N GLU A 51 -25.10 -2.70 15.98
CA GLU A 51 -23.72 -2.96 16.37
C GLU A 51 -23.63 -4.34 17.01
N VAL A 52 -22.75 -5.20 16.47
CA VAL A 52 -22.41 -6.48 17.09
C VAL A 52 -21.25 -6.24 18.06
N THR A 53 -21.50 -6.37 19.36
CA THR A 53 -20.52 -6.07 20.42
C THR A 53 -19.84 -7.31 20.99
N ALA A 54 -20.23 -8.52 20.56
CA ALA A 54 -19.70 -9.79 21.04
C ALA A 54 -19.60 -10.80 19.89
N ILE A 55 -18.71 -11.78 20.02
CA ILE A 55 -18.57 -12.84 19.03
C ILE A 55 -19.79 -13.77 19.10
N PRO A 56 -20.52 -13.98 17.99
CA PRO A 56 -21.69 -14.85 17.97
C PRO A 56 -21.36 -16.30 18.31
N GLU A 57 -22.33 -17.03 18.87
CA GLU A 57 -22.21 -18.46 19.07
C GLU A 57 -22.35 -19.23 17.75
N GLY A 58 -21.58 -20.32 17.59
CA GLY A 58 -21.58 -21.17 16.40
C GLY A 58 -20.64 -20.68 15.29
N PRO A 59 -20.76 -21.24 14.07
CA PRO A 59 -19.92 -20.82 12.94
C PRO A 59 -20.18 -19.37 12.55
N ALA A 60 -19.17 -18.51 12.66
CA ALA A 60 -19.27 -17.09 12.35
C ALA A 60 -18.08 -16.62 11.48
N VAL A 61 -18.35 -15.66 10.59
CA VAL A 61 -17.33 -14.93 9.82
C VAL A 61 -17.32 -13.49 10.32
N ILE A 62 -16.18 -13.03 10.84
CA ILE A 62 -15.99 -11.66 11.31
C ILE A 62 -15.39 -10.83 10.17
N ALA A 63 -16.15 -9.87 9.64
CA ALA A 63 -15.78 -9.05 8.48
C ALA A 63 -16.13 -7.56 8.67
N THR A 64 -15.77 -7.00 9.83
CA THR A 64 -16.12 -5.63 10.27
C THR A 64 -15.30 -4.50 9.64
N GLY A 65 -14.33 -4.84 8.78
CA GLY A 65 -13.47 -3.87 8.12
C GLY A 65 -12.38 -3.29 9.04
N PRO A 66 -11.61 -2.31 8.53
CA PRO A 66 -10.44 -1.76 9.23
C PRO A 66 -10.80 -0.93 10.47
N LEU A 67 -12.05 -0.49 10.60
CA LEU A 67 -12.54 0.36 11.69
C LEU A 67 -13.51 -0.41 12.60
N THR A 68 -13.07 -1.58 13.09
CA THR A 68 -13.87 -2.42 14.00
C THR A 68 -14.17 -1.68 15.31
N SER A 69 -15.40 -1.81 15.82
CA SER A 69 -15.82 -1.06 17.01
C SER A 69 -15.04 -1.48 18.27
N PRO A 70 -14.83 -0.58 19.24
CA PRO A 70 -14.06 -0.90 20.44
C PRO A 70 -14.60 -2.11 21.22
N ALA A 71 -15.92 -2.26 21.29
CA ALA A 71 -16.56 -3.36 22.00
C ALA A 71 -16.25 -4.71 21.34
N LEU A 72 -16.36 -4.80 20.01
CA LEU A 72 -16.06 -6.04 19.30
C LEU A 72 -14.56 -6.35 19.28
N THR A 73 -13.69 -5.33 19.15
CA THR A 73 -12.24 -5.49 19.29
C THR A 73 -11.88 -6.13 20.62
N ALA A 74 -12.45 -5.66 21.73
CA ALA A 74 -12.21 -6.25 23.05
C ALA A 74 -12.67 -7.72 23.11
N ALA A 75 -13.81 -8.05 22.49
CA ALA A 75 -14.31 -9.43 22.42
C ALA A 75 -13.38 -10.33 21.60
N ILE A 76 -12.83 -9.84 20.48
CA ILE A 76 -11.89 -10.60 19.65
C ILE A 76 -10.55 -10.79 20.36
N SER A 77 -10.00 -9.74 20.98
CA SER A 77 -8.76 -9.79 21.78
C SER A 77 -8.85 -10.85 22.90
N ALA A 78 -10.01 -10.97 23.55
CA ALA A 78 -10.24 -11.96 24.60
C ALA A 78 -10.14 -13.41 24.10
N ILE A 79 -10.46 -13.67 22.82
CA ILE A 79 -10.34 -15.01 22.21
C ILE A 79 -8.93 -15.28 21.72
N SER A 80 -8.26 -14.29 21.11
CA SER A 80 -6.91 -14.46 20.60
C SER A 80 -5.87 -14.63 21.72
N GLY A 81 -6.20 -14.22 22.94
CA GLY A 81 -5.25 -14.17 24.06
C GLY A 81 -4.23 -13.03 23.93
N GLU A 82 -4.41 -12.19 22.91
CA GLU A 82 -3.57 -11.04 22.63
C GLU A 82 -4.31 -9.78 23.04
N SER A 83 -3.60 -8.87 23.68
CA SER A 83 -4.19 -7.62 24.19
C SER A 83 -4.71 -6.72 23.05
N TYR A 84 -4.19 -6.88 21.83
CA TYR A 84 -4.42 -5.96 20.72
C TYR A 84 -4.48 -6.63 19.34
N LEU A 85 -5.25 -6.02 18.44
CA LEU A 85 -5.34 -6.36 17.01
C LEU A 85 -5.00 -5.10 16.22
N TYR A 86 -3.81 -5.06 15.63
CA TYR A 86 -3.32 -3.86 14.95
C TYR A 86 -3.48 -3.94 13.44
N PHE A 87 -3.92 -2.84 12.85
CA PHE A 87 -3.84 -2.57 11.41
C PHE A 87 -2.95 -1.35 11.22
N TYR A 88 -1.78 -1.53 10.63
CA TYR A 88 -0.88 -0.45 10.25
C TYR A 88 -1.15 -0.09 8.79
N ASP A 89 -1.59 1.14 8.52
CA ASP A 89 -1.64 1.68 7.15
C ASP A 89 -0.28 2.29 6.82
N ALA A 90 0.49 1.64 5.95
CA ALA A 90 1.76 2.16 5.45
C ALA A 90 1.52 3.08 4.26
N LEU A 91 1.28 4.36 4.55
CA LEU A 91 1.15 5.37 3.51
C LEU A 91 2.52 5.87 3.09
N ALA A 92 2.83 5.74 1.80
CA ALA A 92 4.01 6.33 1.18
C ALA A 92 3.61 7.61 0.41
N PRO A 93 4.52 8.60 0.27
CA PRO A 93 4.23 9.82 -0.46
C PRO A 93 3.88 9.57 -1.93
N ILE A 94 2.92 10.35 -2.45
CA ILE A 94 2.55 10.39 -3.87
C ILE A 94 2.98 11.72 -4.46
N VAL A 95 3.61 11.68 -5.63
CA VAL A 95 4.03 12.86 -6.40
C VAL A 95 3.31 12.90 -7.75
N THR A 96 3.20 14.09 -8.33
CA THR A 96 2.65 14.25 -9.69
C THR A 96 3.67 13.85 -10.75
N GLN A 97 3.22 13.28 -11.86
CA GLN A 97 4.09 12.94 -12.99
C GLN A 97 4.85 14.16 -13.52
N GLU A 98 4.16 15.31 -13.63
CA GLU A 98 4.72 16.55 -14.18
C GLU A 98 5.84 17.15 -13.31
N SER A 99 5.85 16.84 -12.01
CA SER A 99 6.91 17.30 -11.09
C SER A 99 8.18 16.43 -11.15
N ILE A 100 8.17 15.32 -11.91
CA ILE A 100 9.31 14.42 -12.01
C ILE A 100 10.24 14.90 -13.13
N ASP A 101 11.50 15.18 -12.79
CA ASP A 101 12.53 15.50 -13.77
C ASP A 101 13.01 14.23 -14.50
N MET A 102 12.40 13.96 -15.66
CA MET A 102 12.75 12.85 -16.54
C MET A 102 14.07 13.03 -17.29
N SER A 103 14.77 14.17 -17.15
CA SER A 103 16.15 14.30 -17.64
C SER A 103 17.16 13.56 -16.73
N VAL A 104 16.75 13.29 -15.48
CA VAL A 104 17.51 12.53 -14.47
C VAL A 104 16.93 11.13 -14.28
N ALA A 105 15.61 11.03 -14.15
CA ALA A 105 14.91 9.78 -13.93
C ALA A 105 14.75 8.97 -15.22
N PHE A 106 14.54 7.66 -15.10
CA PHE A 106 14.34 6.79 -16.26
C PHE A 106 13.31 5.70 -15.99
N ARG A 107 12.53 5.31 -17.00
CA ARG A 107 11.64 4.16 -16.89
C ARG A 107 12.42 2.86 -17.13
N ALA A 108 12.19 1.88 -16.25
CA ALA A 108 12.73 0.52 -16.37
C ALA A 108 12.12 -0.40 -15.32
N SER A 109 11.94 -1.67 -15.67
CA SER A 109 11.77 -2.76 -14.72
C SER A 109 13.12 -3.39 -14.38
N ARG A 110 13.23 -4.04 -13.22
CA ARG A 110 14.49 -4.71 -12.81
C ARG A 110 14.75 -5.93 -13.67
N TYR A 111 16.04 -6.19 -13.92
CA TYR A 111 16.53 -7.35 -14.67
C TYR A 111 15.94 -7.44 -16.07
N ASP A 112 15.86 -6.30 -16.76
CA ASP A 112 15.29 -6.21 -18.10
C ASP A 112 15.76 -7.39 -18.98
N ASN A 113 14.79 -8.23 -19.37
CA ASN A 113 14.98 -9.48 -20.09
C ASN A 113 14.99 -9.27 -21.62
N GLY A 114 15.07 -8.02 -22.09
CA GLY A 114 15.09 -7.71 -23.52
C GLY A 114 13.71 -7.68 -24.17
N VAL A 115 12.64 -7.45 -23.39
CA VAL A 115 11.31 -7.16 -23.94
C VAL A 115 11.22 -5.65 -24.16
N GLN A 116 10.81 -5.21 -25.36
CA GLN A 116 10.60 -3.80 -25.68
C GLN A 116 9.38 -3.25 -24.94
N ASP A 117 9.53 -2.98 -23.65
CA ASP A 117 8.62 -2.19 -22.84
C ASP A 117 9.45 -1.13 -22.11
N ASP A 118 8.90 0.08 -21.96
CA ASP A 118 9.57 1.19 -21.26
C ASP A 118 9.75 0.87 -19.77
N GLY A 119 9.01 -0.11 -19.23
CA GLY A 119 9.11 -0.61 -17.86
C GLY A 119 8.10 0.05 -16.90
N ASP A 120 7.77 -0.68 -15.85
CA ASP A 120 6.62 -0.37 -14.96
C ASP A 120 6.91 0.74 -13.95
N TYR A 121 8.20 1.06 -13.74
CA TYR A 121 8.64 1.98 -12.70
C TYR A 121 9.43 3.14 -13.31
N ILE A 122 9.21 4.34 -12.76
CA ILE A 122 10.16 5.44 -12.90
C ILE A 122 11.25 5.22 -11.82
N ASN A 123 12.50 5.37 -12.21
CA ASN A 123 13.66 5.15 -11.35
C ASN A 123 14.42 6.45 -11.21
N CYS A 124 14.54 6.95 -9.97
CA CYS A 124 15.33 8.13 -9.63
C CYS A 124 16.68 7.68 -9.06
N PRO A 125 17.76 7.65 -9.87
CA PRO A 125 19.06 7.17 -9.43
C PRO A 125 19.74 8.16 -8.48
N MET A 126 20.47 7.64 -7.50
CA MET A 126 21.37 8.41 -6.65
C MET A 126 22.80 7.87 -6.75
N ASN A 127 23.76 8.79 -6.75
CA ASN A 127 25.16 8.47 -6.44
C ASN A 127 25.37 8.34 -4.92
N ARG A 128 26.58 7.92 -4.51
CA ARG A 128 26.89 7.69 -3.10
C ARG A 128 26.72 8.93 -2.23
N ALA A 129 27.18 10.08 -2.71
CA ALA A 129 27.11 11.32 -1.94
C ALA A 129 25.66 11.82 -1.81
N GLU A 130 24.83 11.65 -2.84
CA GLU A 130 23.39 11.95 -2.79
C GLU A 130 22.67 11.05 -1.79
N TYR A 131 22.94 9.76 -1.84
CA TYR A 131 22.38 8.80 -0.89
C TYR A 131 22.76 9.12 0.55
N GLU A 132 24.04 9.37 0.83
CA GLU A 132 24.52 9.70 2.18
C GLU A 132 23.84 10.98 2.70
N ARG A 133 23.74 12.03 1.87
CA ARG A 133 23.01 13.26 2.24
C ARG A 133 21.53 13.00 2.50
N PHE A 134 20.88 12.20 1.67
CA PHE A 134 19.48 11.81 1.84
C PHE A 134 19.27 11.06 3.16
N THR A 135 20.10 10.05 3.45
CA THR A 135 19.99 9.28 4.70
C THR A 135 20.25 10.14 5.93
N THR A 136 21.21 11.06 5.88
CA THR A 136 21.47 11.98 7.00
C THR A 136 20.29 12.92 7.23
N ALA A 137 19.69 13.47 6.17
CA ALA A 137 18.51 14.32 6.29
C ALA A 137 17.32 13.54 6.84
N LEU A 138 17.11 12.31 6.37
CA LEU A 138 16.02 11.45 6.80
C LEU A 138 16.10 11.10 8.29
N LEU A 139 17.30 10.79 8.78
CA LEU A 139 17.54 10.49 10.21
C LEU A 139 17.42 11.70 11.13
N ALA A 140 17.53 12.91 10.58
CA ALA A 140 17.44 14.16 11.33
C ALA A 140 16.05 14.82 11.24
N ALA A 141 15.14 14.25 10.44
CA ALA A 141 13.83 14.84 10.21
C ALA A 141 12.91 14.63 11.42
N GLU A 142 12.01 15.59 11.63
CA GLU A 142 10.98 15.49 12.67
C GLU A 142 9.96 14.42 12.28
N THR A 143 9.60 13.56 13.22
CA THR A 143 8.51 12.58 13.05
C THR A 143 7.36 12.97 13.95
N ILE A 144 6.14 12.60 13.56
CA ILE A 144 5.00 12.71 14.46
C ILE A 144 5.26 11.92 15.75
N ALA A 145 4.74 12.41 16.87
CA ALA A 145 4.73 11.63 18.09
C ALA A 145 3.82 10.43 17.87
N LEU A 146 4.42 9.23 17.86
CA LEU A 146 3.70 7.98 17.93
C LEU A 146 2.79 8.01 19.17
N ARG A 147 1.56 7.56 19.06
CA ARG A 147 0.65 7.47 20.23
C ARG A 147 1.22 6.47 21.22
N ASP A 148 0.85 6.58 22.50
CA ASP A 148 1.42 5.75 23.58
C ASP A 148 1.40 4.24 23.24
N PHE A 149 0.37 3.76 22.56
CA PHE A 149 0.24 2.37 22.10
C PHE A 149 1.16 1.99 20.92
N GLU A 150 1.58 2.93 20.08
CA GLU A 150 2.55 2.72 18.99
C GLU A 150 4.00 2.76 19.50
N GLN A 151 4.22 3.37 20.68
CA GLN A 151 5.53 3.41 21.35
C GLN A 151 5.81 2.12 22.14
N GLU A 152 4.79 1.54 22.78
CA GLU A 152 4.92 0.33 23.60
C GLU A 152 5.16 -0.95 22.77
N ASP A 153 4.68 -0.98 21.52
CA ASP A 153 4.80 -2.12 20.61
C ASP A 153 5.57 -1.74 19.35
N ALA A 154 6.84 -1.33 19.51
CA ALA A 154 7.76 -1.00 18.42
C ALA A 154 8.11 -2.20 17.49
N GLN A 155 7.39 -3.32 17.62
CA GLN A 155 7.39 -4.41 16.64
C GLN A 155 6.61 -3.98 15.40
N PHE A 156 7.17 -3.01 14.67
CA PHE A 156 6.77 -2.74 13.31
C PHE A 156 6.79 -4.06 12.54
N PHE A 157 5.73 -4.37 11.80
CA PHE A 157 5.77 -5.46 10.83
C PHE A 157 6.95 -5.21 9.90
N GLU A 158 7.91 -6.13 9.85
CA GLU A 158 9.17 -5.96 9.10
C GLU A 158 8.95 -5.59 7.62
N GLY A 159 7.80 -5.96 7.04
CA GLY A 159 7.42 -5.58 5.68
C GLY A 159 6.78 -4.19 5.51
N CYS A 160 6.59 -3.43 6.59
CA CYS A 160 5.81 -2.18 6.66
C CYS A 160 6.52 -1.08 7.47
N MET A 161 7.83 -1.23 7.71
CA MET A 161 8.60 -0.33 8.56
C MET A 161 8.73 1.08 7.97
N PRO A 162 8.52 2.16 8.76
CA PRO A 162 8.78 3.52 8.29
C PRO A 162 10.21 3.70 7.77
N VAL A 163 10.37 4.43 6.67
CA VAL A 163 11.65 4.55 5.95
C VAL A 163 12.74 5.19 6.81
N GLU A 164 12.39 6.12 7.68
CA GLU A 164 13.27 6.75 8.67
C GLU A 164 13.73 5.77 9.77
N VAL A 165 12.86 4.86 10.21
CA VAL A 165 13.23 3.80 11.16
C VAL A 165 14.15 2.78 10.49
N LEU A 166 13.86 2.40 9.25
CA LEU A 166 14.72 1.50 8.47
C LEU A 166 16.11 2.11 8.21
N ALA A 167 16.18 3.41 7.93
CA ALA A 167 17.45 4.12 7.77
C ALA A 167 18.31 4.05 9.04
N GLY A 168 17.69 4.04 10.23
CA GLY A 168 18.38 3.94 11.52
C GLY A 168 19.07 2.60 11.78
N ARG A 169 18.71 1.55 11.02
CA ARG A 169 19.28 0.20 11.18
C ARG A 169 20.68 0.04 10.57
N GLY A 170 21.16 1.05 9.83
CA GLY A 170 22.52 1.09 9.32
C GLY A 170 22.62 1.80 7.98
N VAL A 171 23.85 2.22 7.64
CA VAL A 171 24.11 3.06 6.46
C VAL A 171 23.64 2.43 5.14
N ASP A 172 23.67 1.10 5.02
CA ASP A 172 23.24 0.40 3.80
C ASP A 172 21.83 -0.21 3.90
N ALA A 173 21.10 0.00 5.01
CA ALA A 173 19.81 -0.63 5.24
C ALA A 173 18.80 -0.34 4.10
N LEU A 174 18.69 0.93 3.69
CA LEU A 174 17.81 1.30 2.58
C LEU A 174 18.27 0.69 1.24
N ARG A 175 19.57 0.51 1.01
CA ARG A 175 20.13 -0.09 -0.22
C ARG A 175 19.92 -1.60 -0.30
N TYR A 176 19.67 -2.26 0.81
CA TYR A 176 19.22 -3.65 0.83
C TYR A 176 17.69 -3.78 0.83
N GLY A 177 16.97 -2.71 1.19
CA GLY A 177 15.51 -2.62 1.14
C GLY A 177 14.99 -1.77 -0.02
N PRO A 178 14.21 -0.69 0.24
CA PRO A 178 13.42 0.02 -0.76
C PRO A 178 14.28 0.76 -1.81
N MET A 179 15.52 1.09 -1.48
CA MET A 179 16.44 1.82 -2.37
C MET A 179 17.44 0.93 -3.12
N ARG A 180 17.20 -0.39 -3.15
CA ARG A 180 18.10 -1.36 -3.78
C ARG A 180 18.30 -1.06 -5.28
N PRO A 181 19.52 -0.94 -5.81
CA PRO A 181 19.73 -0.63 -7.23
C PRO A 181 19.78 -1.86 -8.16
N LYS A 182 19.81 -3.08 -7.58
CA LYS A 182 20.09 -4.31 -8.33
C LYS A 182 19.14 -4.54 -9.51
N GLY A 183 19.73 -4.87 -10.66
CA GLY A 183 19.01 -5.16 -11.90
C GLY A 183 18.60 -3.90 -12.68
N LEU A 184 19.09 -2.72 -12.30
CA LEU A 184 18.84 -1.47 -13.01
C LEU A 184 20.15 -0.91 -13.56
N ARG A 185 20.06 -0.22 -14.70
CA ARG A 185 21.18 0.44 -15.36
C ARG A 185 20.78 1.87 -15.70
N ASP A 186 21.42 2.85 -15.07
CA ASP A 186 21.17 4.26 -15.36
C ASP A 186 21.64 4.55 -16.80
N PRO A 187 20.75 4.96 -17.72
CA PRO A 187 21.10 5.20 -19.12
C PRO A 187 22.11 6.34 -19.31
N ARG A 188 22.19 7.28 -18.37
CA ARG A 188 23.13 8.42 -18.44
C ARG A 188 24.56 8.01 -18.15
N THR A 189 24.73 7.02 -17.26
CA THR A 189 26.07 6.56 -16.82
C THR A 189 26.44 5.20 -17.41
N GLY A 190 25.47 4.44 -17.90
CA GLY A 190 25.63 3.07 -18.36
C GLY A 190 25.99 2.08 -17.25
N ARG A 191 25.78 2.43 -15.98
CA ARG A 191 26.17 1.65 -14.80
C ARG A 191 24.98 1.46 -13.85
N GLU A 192 25.09 0.47 -12.97
CA GLU A 192 24.16 0.33 -11.84
C GLU A 192 24.32 1.54 -10.90
N PRO A 193 23.24 2.25 -10.54
CA PRO A 193 23.32 3.38 -9.61
C PRO A 193 23.71 2.92 -8.20
N TYR A 194 24.14 3.83 -7.34
CA TYR A 194 24.50 3.46 -5.96
C TYR A 194 23.25 3.08 -5.14
N ALA A 195 22.18 3.84 -5.33
CA ALA A 195 20.84 3.63 -4.78
C ALA A 195 19.80 4.16 -5.77
N VAL A 196 18.53 3.79 -5.61
CA VAL A 196 17.44 4.25 -6.49
C VAL A 196 16.17 4.46 -5.69
N VAL A 197 15.40 5.51 -5.97
CA VAL A 197 13.99 5.58 -5.53
C VAL A 197 13.12 5.13 -6.71
N GLN A 198 12.29 4.12 -6.50
CA GLN A 198 11.35 3.67 -7.52
C GLN A 198 10.00 4.32 -7.31
N LEU A 199 9.38 4.80 -8.38
CA LEU A 199 8.03 5.31 -8.37
C LEU A 199 7.12 4.42 -9.22
N ARG A 200 5.98 4.03 -8.65
CA ARG A 200 4.95 3.23 -9.32
C ARG A 200 3.78 4.12 -9.66
N GLN A 201 3.23 3.96 -10.85
CA GLN A 201 1.99 4.64 -11.24
C GLN A 201 0.87 4.27 -10.26
N ASP A 202 0.21 5.29 -9.71
CA ASP A 202 -0.79 5.12 -8.65
C ASP A 202 -2.23 5.24 -9.19
N ASN A 203 -2.43 6.06 -10.22
CA ASN A 203 -3.72 6.23 -10.87
C ASN A 203 -3.69 5.83 -12.36
N LEU A 204 -4.86 5.54 -12.91
CA LEU A 204 -4.98 5.13 -14.30
C LEU A 204 -4.48 6.18 -15.30
N ALA A 205 -4.73 7.46 -15.02
CA ALA A 205 -4.32 8.56 -15.88
C ALA A 205 -2.78 8.70 -15.98
N GLY A 206 -2.02 8.03 -15.10
CA GLY A 206 -0.58 8.17 -15.08
C GLY A 206 -0.12 9.55 -14.63
N SER A 207 -0.95 10.27 -13.88
CA SER A 207 -0.64 11.61 -13.37
C SER A 207 -0.11 11.59 -11.95
N LEU A 208 -0.26 10.47 -11.23
CA LEU A 208 0.18 10.29 -9.85
C LEU A 208 1.10 9.07 -9.72
N PHE A 209 2.16 9.23 -8.96
CA PHE A 209 3.20 8.22 -8.76
C PHE A 209 3.55 8.08 -7.28
N ASN A 210 3.47 6.86 -6.77
CA ASN A 210 3.78 6.53 -5.38
C ASN A 210 5.25 6.12 -5.22
N LEU A 211 5.92 6.58 -4.16
CA LEU A 211 7.29 6.18 -3.82
C LEU A 211 7.28 4.78 -3.20
N VAL A 212 7.84 3.80 -3.90
CA VAL A 212 7.76 2.39 -3.54
C VAL A 212 8.60 2.08 -2.30
N GLY A 213 7.94 1.65 -1.22
CA GLY A 213 8.61 1.25 0.03
C GLY A 213 9.05 2.45 0.89
N PHE A 214 8.43 3.62 0.69
CA PHE A 214 8.69 4.85 1.43
C PHE A 214 7.55 5.20 2.41
N GLN A 215 6.91 4.19 3.00
CA GLN A 215 6.01 4.41 4.12
C GLN A 215 6.73 5.18 5.24
N THR A 216 6.08 6.15 5.86
CA THR A 216 6.76 7.13 6.72
C THR A 216 5.82 7.76 7.75
N ASN A 217 6.39 8.19 8.88
CA ASN A 217 5.75 8.95 9.96
C ASN A 217 6.33 10.39 10.07
N LEU A 218 7.01 10.87 9.01
CA LEU A 218 7.44 12.27 8.90
C LEU A 218 6.24 13.24 8.81
#